data_AF-A0A352A3U1-F1
#
_entry.id   AF-A0A352A3U1-F1
#
_cell.length_a   1.000
_cell.length_b   1.000
_cell.length_c   1.000
_cell.angle_alpha   90.00
_cell.angle_beta   90.00
_cell.angle_gamma   90.00
#
_symmetry.space_group_name_H-M   'P 1'
#
loop_
_entity.id
_entity.type
_entity.pdbx_description
1 polymer ?
#
loop_
_entity_poly.entity_id
_entity_poly.type
_entity_poly.pdbx_seq_one_letter_code
_entity_poly.pdbx_strand_id
1 'polypeptide(L)'
;MIFSSSIFIFAYLPIVLLIYFIVLRSIKLRNIFLVIVSLLFYAWGEPRFVFVMLLSIMLNYVFGILVDKYRDNKLISKLSLTLMVIFNLTIIIIYKYFMFTISNINKIAGTNVIIPEIALQIGISFFTFQAISYVIDVYRKNGEVQKNPLNVALYISFFPQLIAGPIVRYETVAEQIKYRKETLEDFSKGICRFIIGMGKKVLLANTFAILADKAFNSNLSSLSIAMAWLGAISYTFQIYYDFSGYSDMAIGLGRMFGFHFNENFNYPYISKSVSEFWRRWHISLGTWFRDYVYIPLGGSRVKTKSRLILNLFVVWFLTGIWHGANWTFITWGLYYFILLTIEKLFSFEHKLKKASVFKWLYTFLAVIFGWVLFRSNDIDSAIIYIKSMFGLNNNALTDKFILSTFEGSTIFFIAAAIFSTPALVHLQNLIKKHKLEDNFVYSTIYILALVSIYFISLFYIVKGTYNPFIYFNF
;
A
#
# COMPACT_ATOMS: atom_id res chain seq x y z
N MET A 1 12.35 7.50 7.38
CA MET A 1 13.16 7.56 6.13
C MET A 1 12.46 6.81 5.01
N ILE A 2 12.81 7.00 3.73
CA ILE A 2 12.21 6.31 2.56
C ILE A 2 13.29 5.45 1.88
N PHE A 3 12.91 4.30 1.30
CA PHE A 3 13.84 3.39 0.62
C PHE A 3 14.52 4.00 -0.62
N SER A 4 13.86 4.93 -1.31
CA SER A 4 14.40 5.66 -2.47
C SER A 4 15.14 6.95 -2.10
N SER A 5 15.74 7.01 -0.90
CA SER A 5 16.57 8.15 -0.47
C SER A 5 18.05 7.79 -0.48
N SER A 6 18.91 8.78 -0.79
CA SER A 6 20.36 8.60 -0.81
C SER A 6 20.90 8.09 0.54
N ILE A 7 20.35 8.61 1.65
CA ILE A 7 20.73 8.21 3.01
C ILE A 7 20.40 6.74 3.25
N PHE A 8 19.23 6.28 2.79
CA PHE A 8 18.86 4.87 2.94
C PHE A 8 19.82 3.96 2.17
N ILE A 9 20.08 4.29 0.90
CA ILE A 9 20.80 3.42 -0.03
C ILE A 9 22.29 3.38 0.27
N PHE A 10 22.91 4.52 0.56
CA PHE A 10 24.38 4.62 0.68
C PHE A 10 24.89 4.51 2.13
N ALA A 11 24.05 4.81 3.12
CA ALA A 11 24.46 4.77 4.52
C ALA A 11 23.69 3.70 5.31
N TYR A 12 22.39 3.88 5.47
CA TYR A 12 21.61 3.05 6.40
C TYR A 12 21.61 1.57 6.01
N LEU A 13 21.21 1.22 4.78
CA LEU A 13 21.09 -0.18 4.37
C LEU A 13 22.44 -0.92 4.39
N PRO A 14 23.54 -0.38 3.81
CA PRO A 14 24.85 -1.02 3.87
C PRO A 14 25.35 -1.25 5.30
N ILE A 15 25.22 -0.26 6.19
CA ILE A 15 25.63 -0.38 7.59
C ILE A 15 24.81 -1.46 8.30
N VAL A 16 23.49 -1.46 8.12
CA VAL A 16 22.59 -2.46 8.72
C VAL A 16 22.95 -3.86 8.26
N LEU A 17 23.15 -4.06 6.95
CA LEU A 17 23.54 -5.35 6.39
C LEU A 17 24.91 -5.82 6.93
N LEU A 18 25.90 -4.93 6.96
CA LEU A 18 27.25 -5.24 7.44
C LEU A 18 27.21 -5.70 8.91
N ILE A 19 26.54 -4.95 9.78
CA ILE A 19 26.45 -5.32 11.21
C ILE A 19 25.64 -6.63 11.36
N TYR A 20 24.50 -6.75 10.67
CA TYR A 20 23.61 -7.91 10.77
C TYR A 20 24.32 -9.22 10.40
N PHE A 21 25.07 -9.23 9.28
CA PHE A 21 25.68 -10.44 8.74
C PHE A 21 27.08 -10.73 9.27
N ILE A 22 27.89 -9.70 9.54
CA ILE A 22 29.30 -9.88 9.93
C ILE A 22 29.46 -9.93 11.45
N VAL A 23 28.79 -9.03 12.17
CA VAL A 23 28.99 -8.85 13.62
C VAL A 23 28.08 -9.78 14.43
N LEU A 24 26.80 -9.91 14.04
CA LEU A 24 25.80 -10.59 14.87
C LEU A 24 25.66 -12.08 14.54
N ARG A 25 25.98 -12.93 15.52
CA ARG A 25 25.97 -14.40 15.38
C ARG A 25 24.70 -15.08 15.91
N SER A 26 24.00 -14.47 16.87
CA SER A 26 22.79 -15.03 17.48
C SER A 26 21.52 -14.38 16.94
N ILE A 27 20.47 -15.17 16.71
CA ILE A 27 19.15 -14.69 16.29
C ILE A 27 18.56 -13.66 17.26
N LYS A 28 18.82 -13.81 18.57
CA LYS A 28 18.35 -12.88 19.60
C LYS A 28 19.00 -11.51 19.44
N LEU A 29 20.31 -11.47 19.23
CA LEU A 29 21.05 -10.21 19.00
C LEU A 29 20.64 -9.57 17.68
N ARG A 30 20.44 -10.37 16.63
CA ARG A 30 19.89 -9.91 15.35
C ARG A 30 18.51 -9.28 15.51
N ASN A 31 17.61 -9.89 16.30
CA ASN A 31 16.29 -9.33 16.58
C ASN A 31 16.38 -8.00 17.33
N ILE A 32 17.21 -7.91 18.37
CA ILE A 32 17.43 -6.67 19.12
C ILE A 32 17.96 -5.58 18.19
N PHE A 33 18.96 -5.90 17.38
CA PHE A 33 19.52 -4.96 16.42
C PHE A 33 18.48 -4.50 15.40
N LEU A 34 17.70 -5.43 14.82
CA LEU A 34 16.63 -5.09 13.88
C LEU A 34 15.57 -4.19 14.52
N VAL A 35 15.21 -4.38 15.79
CA VAL A 35 14.34 -3.46 16.53
C VAL A 35 14.98 -2.08 16.59
N ILE A 36 16.22 -1.97 17.08
CA ILE A 36 16.91 -0.68 17.24
C ILE A 36 16.98 0.08 15.92
N VAL A 37 17.47 -0.55 14.85
CA VAL A 37 17.61 0.13 13.56
C VAL A 37 16.25 0.48 12.97
N SER A 38 15.22 -0.32 13.22
CA SER A 38 13.88 0.00 12.74
C SER A 38 13.25 1.18 13.48
N LEU A 39 13.46 1.28 14.80
CA LEU A 39 13.06 2.47 15.56
C LEU A 39 13.82 3.71 15.07
N LEU A 40 15.11 3.60 14.77
CA LEU A 40 15.90 4.69 14.19
C LEU A 40 15.40 5.09 12.79
N PHE A 41 15.05 4.12 11.94
CA PHE A 41 14.50 4.35 10.62
C PHE A 41 13.19 5.15 10.67
N TYR A 42 12.32 4.83 11.64
CA TYR A 42 11.09 5.55 11.92
C TYR A 42 11.37 6.95 12.48
N ALA A 43 12.23 7.03 13.51
CA ALA A 43 12.60 8.27 14.19
C ALA A 43 13.25 9.30 13.26
N TRP A 44 13.87 8.86 12.16
CA TRP A 44 14.45 9.74 11.15
C TRP A 44 13.43 10.71 10.53
N GLY A 45 12.19 10.26 10.36
CA GLY A 45 11.10 11.14 9.92
C GLY A 45 10.30 11.70 11.10
N GLU A 46 10.02 10.85 12.08
CA GLU A 46 9.00 11.09 13.10
C GLU A 46 9.49 10.78 14.53
N PRO A 47 10.49 11.52 15.06
CA PRO A 47 11.20 11.14 16.29
C PRO A 47 10.29 11.12 17.52
N ARG A 48 9.34 12.06 17.64
CA ARG A 48 8.40 12.14 18.76
C ARG A 48 7.39 10.99 18.75
N PHE A 49 7.05 10.46 17.58
CA PHE A 49 6.00 9.44 17.46
C PHE A 49 6.50 8.02 17.69
N VAL A 50 7.81 7.83 17.84
CA VAL A 50 8.39 6.56 18.31
C VAL A 50 7.76 6.14 19.64
N PHE A 51 7.48 7.10 20.55
CA PHE A 51 6.86 6.81 21.84
C PHE A 51 5.44 6.25 21.71
N VAL A 52 4.67 6.71 20.73
CA VAL A 52 3.32 6.19 20.44
C VAL A 52 3.40 4.74 19.95
N MET A 53 4.35 4.45 19.05
CA MET A 53 4.59 3.09 18.57
C MET A 53 5.06 2.17 19.72
N LEU A 54 5.97 2.61 20.57
CA LEU A 54 6.43 1.84 21.74
C LEU A 54 5.30 1.56 22.73
N LEU A 55 4.43 2.55 22.99
CA LEU A 55 3.23 2.36 23.80
C LEU A 55 2.29 1.32 23.17
N SER A 56 2.08 1.41 21.85
CA SER A 56 1.28 0.43 21.10
C SER A 56 1.86 -0.98 21.20
N ILE A 57 3.18 -1.13 21.02
CA ILE A 57 3.89 -2.42 21.17
C ILE A 57 3.68 -2.98 22.57
N MET A 58 3.90 -2.17 23.61
CA MET A 58 3.79 -2.60 25.00
C MET A 58 2.38 -3.09 25.32
N LEU A 59 1.36 -2.33 24.94
CA LEU A 59 -0.02 -2.69 25.24
C LEU A 59 -0.48 -3.91 24.46
N ASN A 60 -0.13 -4.01 23.18
CA ASN A 60 -0.46 -5.19 22.38
C ASN A 60 0.30 -6.44 22.83
N TYR A 61 1.53 -6.30 23.36
CA TYR A 61 2.23 -7.38 24.04
C TYR A 61 1.44 -7.89 25.27
N VAL A 62 0.97 -6.98 26.13
CA VAL A 62 0.15 -7.32 27.30
C VAL A 62 -1.15 -7.99 26.87
N PHE A 63 -1.88 -7.43 25.90
CA PHE A 63 -3.12 -8.03 25.40
C PHE A 63 -2.88 -9.41 24.78
N GLY A 64 -1.79 -9.61 24.05
CA GLY A 64 -1.41 -10.92 23.50
C GLY A 64 -1.24 -11.97 24.60
N ILE A 65 -0.57 -11.63 25.71
CA ILE A 65 -0.43 -12.52 26.87
C ILE A 65 -1.77 -12.78 27.56
N LEU A 66 -2.59 -11.73 27.78
CA LEU A 66 -3.88 -11.87 28.46
C LEU A 66 -4.83 -12.77 27.69
N VAL A 67 -4.92 -12.58 26.38
CA VAL A 67 -5.76 -13.37 25.47
C VAL A 67 -5.29 -14.82 25.37
N ASP A 68 -3.97 -15.05 25.40
CA ASP A 68 -3.42 -16.41 25.44
C ASP A 68 -3.73 -17.11 26.77
N LYS A 69 -3.51 -16.42 27.90
CA LYS A 69 -3.72 -16.95 29.25
C LYS A 69 -5.19 -17.27 29.56
N TYR A 70 -6.11 -16.40 29.15
CA TYR A 70 -7.54 -16.54 29.45
C TYR A 70 -8.36 -17.04 28.26
N ARG A 71 -7.72 -17.72 27.31
CA ARG A 71 -8.34 -18.16 26.04
C ARG A 71 -9.63 -18.96 26.23
N ASP A 72 -9.65 -19.84 27.23
CA ASP A 72 -10.81 -20.70 27.52
C ASP A 72 -11.93 -19.94 28.26
N ASN A 73 -11.60 -18.81 28.89
CA ASN A 73 -12.59 -17.89 29.45
C ASN A 73 -13.06 -16.90 28.38
N LYS A 74 -14.18 -17.24 27.72
CA LYS A 74 -14.77 -16.46 26.63
C LYS A 74 -15.04 -15.00 27.00
N LEU A 75 -15.44 -14.71 28.25
CA LEU A 75 -15.75 -13.36 28.68
C LEU A 75 -14.48 -12.49 28.74
N ILE A 76 -13.45 -12.97 29.45
CA ILE A 76 -12.18 -12.25 29.61
C ILE A 76 -11.46 -12.10 28.27
N SER A 77 -11.45 -13.14 27.44
CA SER A 77 -10.86 -13.09 26.09
C SER A 77 -11.55 -12.05 25.21
N LYS A 78 -12.89 -12.03 25.18
CA LYS A 78 -13.65 -11.03 24.40
C LYS A 78 -13.43 -9.62 24.93
N LEU A 79 -13.44 -9.43 26.26
CA LEU A 79 -13.16 -8.14 26.86
C LEU A 79 -11.76 -7.64 26.50
N SER A 80 -10.75 -8.51 26.59
CA SER A 80 -9.36 -8.19 26.23
C SER A 80 -9.23 -7.80 24.76
N LEU A 81 -9.89 -8.53 23.85
CA LEU A 81 -9.94 -8.18 22.43
C LEU A 81 -10.65 -6.85 22.17
N THR A 82 -11.79 -6.61 22.81
CA THR A 82 -12.53 -5.35 22.66
C THR A 82 -11.72 -4.16 23.15
N LEU A 83 -11.11 -4.26 24.34
CA LEU A 83 -10.25 -3.21 24.89
C LEU A 83 -9.01 -2.96 24.01
N MET A 84 -8.40 -4.02 23.49
CA MET A 84 -7.30 -3.92 22.53
C MET A 84 -7.71 -3.18 21.26
N VAL A 85 -8.87 -3.51 20.68
CA VAL A 85 -9.38 -2.83 19.47
C VAL A 85 -9.68 -1.36 19.78
N ILE A 86 -10.39 -1.07 20.88
CA ILE A 86 -10.68 0.30 21.30
C ILE A 86 -9.39 1.10 21.43
N PHE A 87 -8.38 0.57 22.14
CA PHE A 87 -7.11 1.25 22.33
C PHE A 87 -6.40 1.57 21.01
N ASN A 88 -6.26 0.57 20.13
CA ASN A 88 -5.63 0.75 18.82
C ASN A 88 -6.39 1.74 17.94
N LEU A 89 -7.73 1.71 17.94
CA LEU A 89 -8.55 2.67 17.19
C LEU A 89 -8.48 4.08 17.79
N THR A 90 -8.39 4.22 19.11
CA THR A 90 -8.21 5.53 19.78
C THR A 90 -6.91 6.21 19.31
N ILE A 91 -5.81 5.47 19.16
CA ILE A 91 -4.57 6.02 18.59
C ILE A 91 -4.82 6.60 17.20
N ILE A 92 -5.46 5.85 16.29
CA ILE A 92 -5.77 6.35 14.94
C ILE A 92 -6.72 7.54 15.01
N ILE A 93 -7.77 7.50 15.84
CA ILE A 93 -8.75 8.58 15.96
C ILE A 93 -8.07 9.89 16.37
N ILE A 94 -7.21 9.86 17.38
CA ILE A 94 -6.50 11.05 17.88
C ILE A 94 -5.60 11.64 16.80
N TYR A 95 -4.77 10.81 16.15
CA TYR A 95 -3.71 11.33 15.27
C TYR A 95 -4.12 11.49 13.81
N LYS A 96 -5.16 10.78 13.35
CA LYS A 96 -5.61 10.83 11.96
C LYS A 96 -6.94 11.57 11.79
N TYR A 97 -7.90 11.40 12.69
CA TYR A 97 -9.28 11.89 12.48
C TYR A 97 -9.70 13.03 13.38
N PHE A 98 -8.93 13.41 14.40
CA PHE A 98 -9.34 14.42 15.37
C PHE A 98 -9.58 15.79 14.71
N MET A 99 -8.62 16.27 13.91
CA MET A 99 -8.75 17.55 13.19
C MET A 99 -9.96 17.56 12.25
N PHE A 100 -10.16 16.49 11.48
CA PHE A 100 -11.30 16.34 10.59
C PHE A 100 -12.62 16.32 11.35
N THR A 101 -12.69 15.61 12.48
CA THR A 101 -13.88 15.53 13.33
C THR A 101 -14.28 16.91 13.87
N ILE A 102 -13.33 17.64 14.47
CA ILE A 102 -13.59 18.98 15.02
C ILE A 102 -13.97 19.96 13.91
N SER A 103 -13.32 19.89 12.75
CA SER A 103 -13.67 20.72 11.59
C SER A 103 -15.13 20.51 11.14
N ASN A 104 -15.60 19.26 11.08
CA ASN A 104 -16.98 18.97 10.73
C ASN A 104 -17.97 19.39 11.84
N ILE A 105 -17.61 19.22 13.12
CA ILE A 105 -18.43 19.72 14.25
C ILE A 105 -18.60 21.23 14.15
N ASN A 106 -17.53 21.98 13.94
CA ASN A 106 -17.59 23.44 13.79
C ASN A 106 -18.49 23.86 12.63
N LYS A 107 -18.40 23.16 11.48
CA LYS A 107 -19.27 23.43 10.32
C LYS A 107 -20.75 23.16 10.58
N ILE A 108 -21.07 22.09 11.31
CA ILE A 108 -22.47 21.66 11.55
C ILE A 108 -23.10 22.44 12.71
N ALA A 109 -22.36 22.61 13.81
CA ALA A 109 -22.85 23.24 15.03
C ALA A 109 -22.66 24.78 15.03
N GLY A 110 -21.99 25.34 14.03
CA GLY A 110 -21.64 26.76 14.00
C GLY A 110 -20.67 27.17 15.11
N THR A 111 -19.93 26.22 15.68
CA THR A 111 -18.96 26.48 16.75
C THR A 111 -17.61 26.86 16.18
N ASN A 112 -16.80 27.56 17.00
CA ASN A 112 -15.42 27.91 16.67
C ASN A 112 -14.43 27.25 17.64
N VAL A 113 -14.61 25.94 17.88
CA VAL A 113 -13.66 25.19 18.71
C VAL A 113 -12.30 25.19 18.00
N ILE A 114 -11.25 25.55 18.73
CA ILE A 114 -9.89 25.58 18.18
C ILE A 114 -9.52 24.17 17.73
N ILE A 115 -9.13 24.04 16.46
CA ILE A 115 -8.64 22.78 15.88
C ILE A 115 -7.16 22.67 16.23
N PRO A 116 -6.73 21.72 17.07
CA PRO A 116 -5.32 21.57 17.37
C PRO A 116 -4.59 21.04 16.13
N GLU A 117 -3.43 21.60 15.85
CA GLU A 117 -2.57 21.12 14.77
C GLU A 117 -1.84 19.86 15.23
N ILE A 118 -2.33 18.70 14.77
CA ILE A 118 -1.74 17.40 15.08
C ILE A 118 -1.06 16.91 13.81
N ALA A 119 0.27 16.78 13.83
CA ALA A 119 1.00 16.24 12.70
C ALA A 119 0.55 14.80 12.41
N LEU A 120 0.26 14.53 11.13
CA LEU A 120 -0.15 13.20 10.67
C LEU A 120 1.03 12.25 10.80
N GLN A 121 0.84 11.17 11.53
CA GLN A 121 1.89 10.18 11.74
C GLN A 121 2.00 9.20 10.57
N ILE A 122 3.14 9.24 9.87
CA ILE A 122 3.45 8.28 8.82
C ILE A 122 3.45 6.86 9.40
N GLY A 123 2.74 5.92 8.77
CA GLY A 123 2.75 4.51 9.17
C GLY A 123 1.83 4.14 10.34
N ILE A 124 1.14 5.09 10.98
CA ILE A 124 0.21 4.81 12.10
C ILE A 124 -0.87 3.79 11.76
N SER A 125 -1.43 3.91 10.56
CA SER A 125 -2.43 2.98 10.05
C SER A 125 -1.86 1.56 9.87
N PHE A 126 -0.60 1.44 9.43
CA PHE A 126 0.06 0.16 9.19
C PHE A 126 0.39 -0.57 10.49
N PHE A 127 1.12 0.09 11.40
CA PHE A 127 1.52 -0.56 12.65
C PHE A 127 0.31 -0.87 13.54
N THR A 128 -0.77 -0.08 13.45
CA THR A 128 -2.01 -0.36 14.19
C THR A 128 -2.69 -1.62 13.66
N PHE A 129 -2.74 -1.81 12.34
CA PHE A 129 -3.32 -3.02 11.74
C PHE A 129 -2.48 -4.27 12.04
N GLN A 130 -1.16 -4.13 12.07
CA GLN A 130 -0.24 -5.18 12.52
C GLN A 130 -0.47 -5.53 13.99
N ALA A 131 -0.58 -4.53 14.85
CA ALA A 131 -0.81 -4.69 16.29
C ALA A 131 -2.13 -5.42 16.60
N ILE A 132 -3.22 -5.03 15.91
CA ILE A 132 -4.51 -5.72 15.99
C ILE A 132 -4.39 -7.16 15.48
N SER A 133 -3.70 -7.38 14.35
CA SER A 133 -3.46 -8.71 13.79
C SER A 133 -2.71 -9.61 14.78
N TYR A 134 -1.68 -9.12 15.49
CA TYR A 134 -0.95 -9.90 16.49
C TYR A 134 -1.89 -10.51 17.54
N VAL A 135 -2.70 -9.69 18.20
CA VAL A 135 -3.55 -10.15 19.29
C VAL A 135 -4.68 -11.06 18.79
N ILE A 136 -5.27 -10.75 17.63
CA ILE A 136 -6.33 -11.58 17.05
C ILE A 136 -5.77 -12.94 16.56
N ASP A 137 -4.59 -12.96 15.94
CA ASP A 137 -3.98 -14.21 15.45
C ASP A 137 -3.58 -15.12 16.61
N VAL A 138 -3.10 -14.56 17.72
CA VAL A 138 -2.87 -15.30 18.97
C VAL A 138 -4.19 -15.87 19.50
N TYR A 139 -5.27 -15.08 19.57
CA TYR A 139 -6.59 -15.58 19.98
C TYR A 139 -7.07 -16.75 19.13
N ARG A 140 -6.92 -16.64 17.81
CA ARG A 140 -7.38 -17.64 16.82
C ARG A 140 -6.49 -18.88 16.73
N LYS A 141 -5.34 -18.91 17.44
CA LYS A 141 -4.30 -19.95 17.35
C LYS A 141 -3.61 -20.02 15.98
N ASN A 142 -3.62 -18.93 15.23
CA ASN A 142 -2.90 -18.83 13.95
C ASN A 142 -1.43 -18.42 14.13
N GLY A 143 -1.03 -17.99 15.33
CA GLY A 143 0.35 -17.74 15.70
C GLY A 143 0.56 -17.90 17.21
N GLU A 144 1.75 -18.35 17.61
CA GLU A 144 2.10 -18.47 19.03
C GLU A 144 2.20 -17.10 19.70
N VAL A 145 1.84 -17.00 20.98
CA VAL A 145 2.08 -15.78 21.77
C VAL A 145 3.58 -15.51 21.89
N GLN A 146 3.99 -14.25 21.73
CA GLN A 146 5.36 -13.84 22.03
C GLN A 146 5.48 -13.51 23.51
N LYS A 147 6.29 -14.29 24.24
CA LYS A 147 6.62 -14.05 25.66
C LYS A 147 7.76 -13.04 25.86
N ASN A 148 8.40 -12.61 24.77
CA ASN A 148 9.44 -11.59 24.78
C ASN A 148 8.90 -10.33 24.09
N PRO A 149 8.81 -9.18 24.77
CA PRO A 149 8.27 -7.95 24.18
C PRO A 149 9.09 -7.48 22.97
N LEU A 150 10.40 -7.80 22.91
CA LEU A 150 11.25 -7.45 21.77
C LEU A 150 10.85 -8.17 20.48
N ASN A 151 10.23 -9.34 20.57
CA ASN A 151 9.75 -10.05 19.38
C ASN A 151 8.46 -9.41 18.83
N VAL A 152 7.59 -8.91 19.71
CA VAL A 152 6.43 -8.08 19.31
C VAL A 152 6.91 -6.75 18.74
N ALA A 153 7.91 -6.14 19.39
CA ALA A 153 8.54 -4.92 18.89
C ALA A 153 9.14 -5.12 17.50
N LEU A 154 9.84 -6.23 17.27
CA LEU A 154 10.38 -6.56 15.96
C LEU A 154 9.26 -6.65 14.92
N TYR A 155 8.23 -7.44 15.19
CA TYR A 155 7.11 -7.59 14.27
C TYR A 155 6.46 -6.24 13.90
N ILE A 156 6.14 -5.40 14.88
CA ILE A 156 5.43 -4.14 14.64
C ILE A 156 6.34 -3.07 14.03
N SER A 157 7.59 -2.98 14.48
CA SER A 157 8.50 -1.90 14.08
C SER A 157 9.31 -2.22 12.83
N PHE A 158 9.37 -3.46 12.33
CA PHE A 158 10.34 -3.86 11.31
C PHE A 158 10.33 -2.94 10.08
N PHE A 159 11.44 -2.23 9.86
CA PHE A 159 11.50 -1.12 8.90
C PHE A 159 11.08 -1.46 7.46
N PRO A 160 11.30 -2.68 6.92
CA PRO A 160 10.84 -3.03 5.57
C PRO A 160 9.32 -2.90 5.39
N GLN A 161 8.52 -3.07 6.44
CA GLN A 161 7.05 -3.07 6.38
C GLN A 161 6.38 -1.95 7.18
N LEU A 162 7.16 -1.05 7.78
CA LEU A 162 6.67 -0.12 8.80
C LEU A 162 5.85 1.05 8.23
N ILE A 163 6.38 1.69 7.19
CA ILE A 163 5.79 2.93 6.64
C ILE A 163 4.72 2.63 5.59
N ALA A 164 5.02 1.69 4.70
CA ALA A 164 4.18 1.26 3.60
C ALA A 164 4.63 -0.13 3.12
N GLY A 165 3.93 -0.69 2.14
CA GLY A 165 4.20 -2.02 1.58
C GLY A 165 3.07 -2.99 1.92
N PRO A 166 3.34 -4.31 1.95
CA PRO A 166 2.36 -5.27 2.42
C PRO A 166 2.04 -5.06 3.91
N ILE A 167 0.76 -5.02 4.27
CA ILE A 167 0.29 -5.16 5.66
C ILE A 167 0.52 -6.61 6.06
N VAL A 168 1.69 -6.87 6.64
CA VAL A 168 2.07 -8.21 7.07
C VAL A 168 1.25 -8.61 8.30
N ARG A 169 0.63 -9.78 8.21
CA ARG A 169 -0.12 -10.40 9.32
C ARG A 169 0.84 -11.18 10.20
N TYR A 170 0.55 -11.23 11.50
CA TYR A 170 1.45 -11.86 12.46
C TYR A 170 1.66 -13.34 12.16
N GLU A 171 0.60 -14.07 11.80
CA GLU A 171 0.67 -15.48 11.38
C GLU A 171 1.69 -15.76 10.26
N THR A 172 1.99 -14.77 9.41
CA THR A 172 2.91 -14.94 8.26
C THR A 172 4.38 -14.95 8.70
N VAL A 173 4.72 -14.28 9.79
CA VAL A 173 6.13 -14.07 10.21
C VAL A 173 6.42 -14.57 11.63
N ALA A 174 5.41 -15.06 12.36
CA ALA A 174 5.54 -15.51 13.74
C ALA A 174 6.69 -16.52 13.94
N GLU A 175 6.78 -17.52 13.07
CA GLU A 175 7.85 -18.53 13.12
C GLU A 175 9.21 -17.95 12.69
N GLN A 176 9.23 -17.04 11.71
CA GLN A 176 10.45 -16.42 11.17
C GLN A 176 11.15 -15.52 12.18
N ILE A 177 10.41 -14.95 13.14
CA ILE A 177 11.01 -14.19 14.26
C ILE A 177 11.96 -15.07 15.08
N LYS A 178 11.65 -16.37 15.24
CA LYS A 178 12.43 -17.32 16.04
C LYS A 178 13.39 -18.16 15.19
N TYR A 179 12.98 -18.58 14.00
CA TYR A 179 13.62 -19.67 13.25
C TYR A 179 13.94 -19.34 11.78
N ARG A 180 13.96 -18.06 11.39
CA ARG A 180 14.35 -17.69 10.02
C ARG A 180 15.76 -18.16 9.68
N LYS A 181 15.97 -18.43 8.40
CA LYS A 181 17.26 -18.79 7.81
C LYS A 181 17.55 -17.83 6.67
N GLU A 182 18.73 -17.24 6.69
CA GLU A 182 19.21 -16.42 5.58
C GLU A 182 20.06 -17.28 4.64
N THR A 183 19.72 -17.29 3.34
CA THR A 183 20.50 -17.98 2.29
C THR A 183 20.97 -16.98 1.25
N LEU A 184 22.11 -17.24 0.60
CA LEU A 184 22.62 -16.40 -0.48
C LEU A 184 21.63 -16.30 -1.64
N GLU A 185 20.90 -17.38 -1.92
CA GLU A 185 19.88 -17.40 -2.97
C GLU A 185 18.71 -16.46 -2.66
N ASP A 186 18.15 -16.52 -1.46
CA ASP A 186 17.02 -15.66 -1.08
C ASP A 186 17.46 -14.20 -0.92
N PHE A 187 18.66 -13.98 -0.41
CA PHE A 187 19.28 -12.65 -0.37
C PHE A 187 19.43 -12.04 -1.77
N SER A 188 19.93 -12.82 -2.73
CA SER A 188 20.10 -12.38 -4.13
C SER A 188 18.77 -12.09 -4.81
N LYS A 189 17.75 -12.93 -4.57
CA LYS A 189 16.36 -12.67 -5.00
C LYS A 189 15.81 -11.38 -4.38
N GLY A 190 16.15 -11.13 -3.12
CA GLY A 190 15.85 -9.89 -2.40
C GLY A 190 16.44 -8.66 -3.09
N ILE A 191 17.73 -8.70 -3.47
CA ILE A 191 18.40 -7.62 -4.21
C ILE A 191 17.72 -7.36 -5.55
N CYS A 192 17.52 -8.40 -6.36
CA CYS A 192 16.88 -8.27 -7.67
C CYS A 192 15.50 -7.61 -7.54
N ARG A 193 14.71 -8.03 -6.55
CA ARG A 193 13.38 -7.47 -6.32
C ARG A 193 13.41 -6.04 -5.81
N PHE A 194 14.37 -5.70 -4.94
CA PHE A 194 14.57 -4.33 -4.48
C PHE A 194 14.92 -3.39 -5.64
N ILE A 195 15.81 -3.81 -6.54
CA ILE A 195 16.19 -3.03 -7.74
C ILE A 195 14.99 -2.81 -8.68
N ILE A 196 14.19 -3.85 -8.93
CA ILE A 196 12.97 -3.73 -9.75
C ILE A 196 11.98 -2.75 -9.09
N GLY A 197 11.79 -2.85 -7.78
CA GLY A 197 10.94 -1.94 -7.03
C GLY A 197 11.41 -0.49 -7.09
N MET A 198 12.73 -0.28 -6.99
CA MET A 198 13.35 1.03 -7.16
C MET A 198 13.13 1.59 -8.56
N GLY A 199 13.29 0.77 -9.62
CA GLY A 199 13.02 1.17 -11.00
C GLY A 199 11.57 1.59 -11.21
N LYS A 200 10.60 0.82 -10.69
CA LYS A 200 9.18 1.19 -10.73
C LYS A 200 8.94 2.54 -10.06
N LYS A 201 9.48 2.74 -8.86
CA LYS A 201 9.31 3.97 -8.09
C LYS A 201 9.95 5.19 -8.78
N VAL A 202 11.25 5.10 -9.08
CA VAL A 202 12.06 6.24 -9.47
C VAL A 202 11.91 6.57 -10.95
N LEU A 203 11.84 5.57 -11.83
CA LEU A 203 11.83 5.79 -13.28
C LEU A 203 10.41 5.95 -13.84
N LEU A 204 9.45 5.18 -13.33
CA LEU A 204 8.06 5.24 -13.80
C LEU A 204 7.22 6.17 -12.93
N ALA A 205 7.08 5.87 -11.64
CA ALA A 205 6.12 6.57 -10.79
C ALA A 205 6.41 8.07 -10.67
N ASN A 206 7.68 8.46 -10.48
CA ASN A 206 8.07 9.86 -10.39
C ASN A 206 7.86 10.61 -11.71
N THR A 207 8.07 9.96 -12.86
CA THR A 207 7.80 10.55 -14.18
C THR A 207 6.31 10.82 -14.36
N PHE A 208 5.44 9.87 -14.00
CA PHE A 208 3.99 10.08 -14.05
C PHE A 208 3.49 11.07 -13.00
N ALA A 209 4.16 11.18 -11.85
CA ALA A 209 3.83 12.15 -10.82
C ALA A 209 3.91 13.58 -11.36
N ILE A 210 4.95 13.92 -12.14
CA ILE A 210 5.08 15.26 -12.74
C ILE A 210 3.86 15.60 -13.61
N LEU A 211 3.39 14.65 -14.42
CA LEU A 211 2.24 14.84 -15.31
C LEU A 211 0.92 14.91 -14.53
N ALA A 212 0.72 14.01 -13.58
CA ALA A 212 -0.47 13.99 -12.73
C ALA A 212 -0.57 15.27 -11.91
N ASP A 213 0.49 15.65 -11.21
CA ASP A 213 0.50 16.84 -10.36
C ASP A 213 0.25 18.11 -11.16
N LYS A 214 0.77 18.18 -12.39
CA LYS A 214 0.48 19.29 -13.27
C LYS A 214 -0.98 19.35 -13.71
N ALA A 215 -1.62 18.22 -14.01
CA ALA A 215 -3.04 18.20 -14.34
C ALA A 215 -3.89 18.61 -13.14
N PHE A 216 -3.69 17.97 -11.98
CA PHE A 216 -4.51 18.14 -10.79
C PHE A 216 -4.27 19.46 -10.02
N ASN A 217 -3.09 20.09 -10.18
CA ASN A 217 -2.78 21.38 -9.53
C ASN A 217 -2.99 22.59 -10.45
N SER A 218 -3.34 22.38 -11.72
CA SER A 218 -3.67 23.47 -12.65
C SER A 218 -5.09 23.99 -12.40
N ASN A 219 -5.47 25.08 -13.09
CA ASN A 219 -6.85 25.55 -13.05
C ASN A 219 -7.77 24.51 -13.75
N LEU A 220 -8.45 23.72 -12.92
CA LEU A 220 -9.23 22.55 -13.32
C LEU A 220 -10.31 22.84 -14.36
N SER A 221 -10.93 24.02 -14.31
CA SER A 221 -11.97 24.40 -15.27
C SER A 221 -11.42 24.77 -16.65
N SER A 222 -10.15 25.15 -16.73
CA SER A 222 -9.46 25.53 -17.97
C SER A 222 -8.66 24.40 -18.62
N LEU A 223 -8.58 23.24 -17.96
CA LEU A 223 -7.91 22.05 -18.51
C LEU A 223 -8.49 21.69 -19.87
N SER A 224 -7.64 21.41 -20.85
CA SER A 224 -8.11 20.77 -22.07
C SER A 224 -8.55 19.33 -21.79
N ILE A 225 -9.49 18.82 -22.59
CA ILE A 225 -10.03 17.46 -22.45
C ILE A 225 -8.90 16.42 -22.46
N ALA A 226 -7.97 16.56 -23.40
CA ALA A 226 -6.85 15.63 -23.51
C ALA A 226 -5.89 15.71 -22.31
N MET A 227 -5.68 16.88 -21.68
CA MET A 227 -4.82 17.01 -20.49
C MET A 227 -5.50 16.40 -19.27
N ALA A 228 -6.81 16.55 -19.14
CA ALA A 228 -7.57 15.94 -18.05
C ALA A 228 -7.48 14.41 -18.10
N TRP A 229 -7.65 13.79 -19.27
CA TRP A 229 -7.45 12.34 -19.45
C TRP A 229 -6.00 11.91 -19.24
N LEU A 230 -5.04 12.64 -19.82
CA LEU A 230 -3.62 12.35 -19.66
C LEU A 230 -3.21 12.39 -18.18
N GLY A 231 -3.69 13.38 -17.43
CA GLY A 231 -3.47 13.52 -16.00
C GLY A 231 -4.05 12.38 -15.18
N ALA A 232 -5.28 11.95 -15.49
CA ALA A 232 -5.94 10.84 -14.79
C ALA A 232 -5.26 9.49 -15.07
N ILE A 233 -4.82 9.25 -16.31
CA ILE A 233 -4.06 8.05 -16.69
C ILE A 233 -2.64 8.10 -16.08
N SER A 234 -2.00 9.27 -16.08
CA SER A 234 -0.71 9.47 -15.41
C SER A 234 -0.84 9.14 -13.93
N TYR A 235 -1.86 9.67 -13.26
CA TYR A 235 -2.09 9.36 -11.85
C TYR A 235 -2.34 7.87 -11.63
N THR A 236 -3.07 7.20 -12.52
CA THR A 236 -3.28 5.75 -12.49
C THR A 236 -1.93 5.00 -12.51
N PHE A 237 -1.02 5.32 -13.42
CA PHE A 237 0.29 4.68 -13.42
C PHE A 237 1.17 5.11 -12.25
N GLN A 238 1.12 6.38 -11.83
CA GLN A 238 1.84 6.88 -10.66
C GLN A 238 1.47 6.08 -9.41
N ILE A 239 0.19 6.00 -9.05
CA ILE A 239 -0.25 5.32 -7.83
C ILE A 239 0.14 3.84 -7.85
N TYR A 240 0.06 3.18 -9.02
CA TYR A 240 0.46 1.79 -9.14
C TYR A 240 1.96 1.58 -8.98
N TYR A 241 2.78 2.31 -9.74
CA TYR A 241 4.23 2.09 -9.72
C TYR A 241 4.89 2.62 -8.46
N ASP A 242 4.34 3.65 -7.84
CA ASP A 242 4.81 4.13 -6.55
C ASP A 242 4.59 3.04 -5.49
N PHE A 243 3.35 2.56 -5.38
CA PHE A 243 2.99 1.66 -4.30
C PHE A 243 3.48 0.22 -4.53
N SER A 244 3.41 -0.27 -5.76
CA SER A 244 3.97 -1.58 -6.11
C SER A 244 5.50 -1.56 -6.06
N GLY A 245 6.14 -0.46 -6.46
CA GLY A 245 7.58 -0.28 -6.35
C GLY A 245 8.05 -0.30 -4.89
N TYR A 246 7.36 0.43 -4.00
CA TYR A 246 7.63 0.37 -2.57
C TYR A 246 7.40 -1.03 -1.99
N SER A 247 6.30 -1.70 -2.38
CA SER A 247 6.01 -3.07 -1.93
C SER A 247 7.07 -4.06 -2.38
N ASP A 248 7.60 -3.93 -3.60
CA ASP A 248 8.70 -4.77 -4.09
C ASP A 248 10.00 -4.53 -3.32
N MET A 249 10.33 -3.27 -3.01
CA MET A 249 11.46 -2.95 -2.14
C MET A 249 11.28 -3.54 -0.74
N ALA A 250 10.10 -3.41 -0.14
CA ALA A 250 9.76 -4.00 1.16
C ALA A 250 9.92 -5.53 1.18
N ILE A 251 9.36 -6.23 0.17
CA ILE A 251 9.47 -7.69 0.04
C ILE A 251 10.92 -8.10 -0.20
N GLY A 252 11.67 -7.34 -1.02
CA GLY A 252 13.08 -7.58 -1.30
C GLY A 252 13.93 -7.48 -0.04
N LEU A 253 13.74 -6.41 0.75
CA LEU A 253 14.39 -6.23 2.05
C LEU A 253 14.00 -7.32 3.04
N GLY A 254 12.72 -7.71 3.10
CA GLY A 254 12.25 -8.84 3.91
C GLY A 254 13.08 -10.09 3.65
N ARG A 255 13.20 -10.49 2.36
CA ARG A 255 14.00 -11.66 1.94
C ARG A 255 15.46 -11.54 2.35
N MET A 256 16.08 -10.36 2.18
CA MET A 256 17.46 -10.14 2.62
C MET A 256 17.65 -10.44 4.11
N PHE A 257 16.66 -10.18 4.96
CA PHE A 257 16.73 -10.47 6.40
C PHE A 257 16.07 -11.80 6.80
N GLY A 258 15.64 -12.64 5.85
CA GLY A 258 15.02 -13.94 6.08
C GLY A 258 13.52 -13.91 6.40
N PHE A 259 12.83 -12.78 6.15
CA PHE A 259 11.38 -12.63 6.32
C PHE A 259 10.66 -12.69 4.97
N HIS A 260 9.59 -13.48 4.89
CA HIS A 260 8.87 -13.70 3.63
C HIS A 260 7.48 -13.05 3.69
N PHE A 261 7.33 -11.91 3.03
CA PHE A 261 6.07 -11.19 2.95
C PHE A 261 5.23 -11.63 1.75
N ASN A 262 3.91 -11.49 1.87
CA ASN A 262 2.98 -11.76 0.78
C ASN A 262 2.99 -10.67 -0.30
N GLU A 263 2.60 -11.05 -1.51
CA GLU A 263 2.40 -10.13 -2.62
C GLU A 263 1.32 -9.09 -2.32
N ASN A 264 1.57 -7.84 -2.71
CA ASN A 264 0.61 -6.76 -2.54
C ASN A 264 -0.10 -6.37 -3.84
N PHE A 265 0.49 -6.71 -4.99
CA PHE A 265 -0.04 -6.38 -6.32
C PHE A 265 0.14 -7.53 -7.29
N ASN A 266 -0.86 -7.77 -8.14
CA ASN A 266 -0.82 -8.80 -9.18
C ASN A 266 -1.50 -8.32 -10.48
N TYR A 267 -0.82 -7.43 -11.21
CA TYR A 267 -1.25 -6.86 -12.49
C TYR A 267 -2.72 -6.39 -12.48
N PRO A 268 -3.08 -5.41 -11.63
CA PRO A 268 -4.48 -5.06 -11.37
C PRO A 268 -5.20 -4.46 -12.59
N TYR A 269 -4.49 -3.78 -13.50
CA TYR A 269 -5.11 -3.09 -14.65
C TYR A 269 -5.54 -4.01 -15.80
N ILE A 270 -5.28 -5.31 -15.73
CA ILE A 270 -5.83 -6.30 -16.68
C ILE A 270 -7.20 -6.84 -16.25
N SER A 271 -7.71 -6.39 -15.11
CA SER A 271 -8.93 -6.93 -14.49
C SER A 271 -10.17 -6.70 -15.33
N LYS A 272 -11.08 -7.67 -15.32
CA LYS A 272 -12.34 -7.66 -16.08
C LYS A 272 -13.58 -7.41 -15.21
N SER A 273 -13.37 -7.20 -13.91
CA SER A 273 -14.36 -6.73 -12.95
C SER A 273 -13.68 -5.90 -11.88
N VAL A 274 -14.43 -5.01 -11.24
CA VAL A 274 -14.01 -4.27 -10.05
C VAL A 274 -13.68 -5.23 -8.91
N SER A 275 -14.43 -6.33 -8.80
CA SER A 275 -14.16 -7.42 -7.86
C SER A 275 -12.80 -8.08 -8.11
N GLU A 276 -12.42 -8.32 -9.37
CA GLU A 276 -11.11 -8.86 -9.73
C GLU A 276 -9.99 -7.85 -9.46
N PHE A 277 -10.23 -6.58 -9.79
CA PHE A 277 -9.29 -5.50 -9.54
C PHE A 277 -8.87 -5.47 -8.06
N TRP A 278 -9.81 -5.50 -7.13
CA TRP A 278 -9.52 -5.48 -5.69
C TRP A 278 -8.96 -6.78 -5.12
N ARG A 279 -9.00 -7.89 -5.87
CA ARG A 279 -8.24 -9.11 -5.55
C ARG A 279 -6.78 -9.03 -6.00
N ARG A 280 -6.43 -8.06 -6.86
CA ARG A 280 -5.10 -7.87 -7.46
C ARG A 280 -4.42 -6.58 -7.01
N TRP A 281 -5.18 -5.63 -6.44
CA TRP A 281 -4.71 -4.35 -5.94
C TRP A 281 -4.68 -4.35 -4.42
N HIS A 282 -3.57 -3.89 -3.84
CA HIS A 282 -3.37 -3.75 -2.40
C HIS A 282 -3.87 -4.98 -1.60
N ILE A 283 -3.43 -6.15 -2.06
CA ILE A 283 -3.92 -7.48 -1.66
C ILE A 283 -3.84 -7.63 -0.13
N SER A 284 -2.76 -7.15 0.50
CA SER A 284 -2.62 -7.27 1.95
C SER A 284 -3.74 -6.53 2.70
N LEU A 285 -4.12 -5.33 2.27
CA LEU A 285 -5.23 -4.58 2.87
C LEU A 285 -6.57 -5.27 2.62
N GLY A 286 -6.81 -5.71 1.38
CA GLY A 286 -8.03 -6.44 1.02
C GLY A 286 -8.20 -7.71 1.85
N THR A 287 -7.13 -8.49 2.01
CA THR A 287 -7.13 -9.70 2.87
C THR A 287 -7.28 -9.37 4.35
N TRP A 288 -6.68 -8.29 4.84
CA TRP A 288 -6.83 -7.85 6.22
C TRP A 288 -8.30 -7.50 6.51
N PHE A 289 -8.92 -6.61 5.73
CA PHE A 289 -10.34 -6.29 5.91
C PHE A 289 -11.24 -7.51 5.73
N ARG A 290 -10.91 -8.41 4.80
CA ARG A 290 -11.65 -9.67 4.63
C ARG A 290 -11.61 -10.52 5.90
N ASP A 291 -10.44 -10.75 6.48
CA ASP A 291 -10.23 -11.75 7.53
C ASP A 291 -10.52 -11.21 8.94
N TYR A 292 -10.35 -9.90 9.16
CA TYR A 292 -10.54 -9.25 10.46
C TYR A 292 -11.88 -8.49 10.57
N VAL A 293 -12.55 -8.15 9.46
CA VAL A 293 -13.83 -7.43 9.47
C VAL A 293 -14.94 -8.20 8.73
N TYR A 294 -14.74 -8.51 7.45
CA TYR A 294 -15.81 -9.07 6.60
C TYR A 294 -16.28 -10.47 7.03
N ILE A 295 -15.34 -11.41 7.24
CA ILE A 295 -15.64 -12.79 7.64
C ILE A 295 -16.30 -12.83 9.03
N PRO A 296 -15.81 -12.11 10.05
CA PRO A 296 -16.50 -12.00 11.35
C PRO A 296 -17.96 -11.51 11.26
N LEU A 297 -18.30 -10.69 10.25
CA LEU A 297 -19.68 -10.24 10.01
C LEU A 297 -20.58 -11.27 9.29
N GLY A 298 -20.05 -12.48 9.01
CA GLY A 298 -20.70 -13.56 8.26
C GLY A 298 -20.29 -13.64 6.78
N GLY A 299 -19.44 -12.71 6.32
CA GLY A 299 -18.93 -12.68 4.96
C GLY A 299 -20.03 -12.66 3.90
N SER A 300 -19.86 -13.49 2.87
CA SER A 300 -20.85 -13.66 1.78
C SER A 300 -21.87 -14.77 2.04
N ARG A 301 -21.69 -15.59 3.09
CA ARG A 301 -22.51 -16.77 3.38
C ARG A 301 -23.67 -16.42 4.33
N VAL A 302 -24.26 -15.24 4.15
CA VAL A 302 -25.37 -14.74 4.96
C VAL A 302 -26.71 -15.03 4.27
N LYS A 303 -27.74 -15.32 5.07
CA LYS A 303 -29.05 -15.75 4.55
C LYS A 303 -29.77 -14.67 3.74
N THR A 304 -29.54 -13.38 4.04
CA THR A 304 -30.26 -12.25 3.43
C THR A 304 -29.36 -11.37 2.58
N LYS A 305 -29.89 -10.87 1.45
CA LYS A 305 -29.19 -9.91 0.59
C LYS A 305 -28.90 -8.60 1.33
N SER A 306 -29.80 -8.14 2.18
CA SER A 306 -29.60 -6.92 2.99
C SER A 306 -28.40 -7.05 3.93
N ARG A 307 -28.17 -8.21 4.54
CA ARG A 307 -26.99 -8.44 5.38
C ARG A 307 -25.71 -8.46 4.55
N LEU A 308 -25.75 -9.03 3.33
CA LEU A 308 -24.62 -8.99 2.42
C LEU A 308 -24.26 -7.54 2.03
N ILE A 309 -25.26 -6.74 1.68
CA ILE A 309 -25.08 -5.31 1.34
C ILE A 309 -24.51 -4.55 2.54
N LEU A 310 -25.03 -4.78 3.75
CA LEU A 310 -24.49 -4.17 4.97
C LEU A 310 -23.02 -4.56 5.20
N ASN A 311 -22.67 -5.84 5.04
CA ASN A 311 -21.30 -6.30 5.21
C ASN A 311 -20.36 -5.65 4.18
N LEU A 312 -20.80 -5.48 2.93
CA LEU A 312 -20.03 -4.77 1.90
C LEU A 312 -19.90 -3.28 2.24
N PHE A 313 -20.99 -2.64 2.65
CA PHE A 313 -21.00 -1.24 3.07
C PHE A 313 -19.99 -1.00 4.18
N VAL A 314 -20.03 -1.79 5.25
CA VAL A 314 -19.11 -1.64 6.40
C VAL A 314 -17.66 -1.76 5.95
N VAL A 315 -17.32 -2.77 5.16
CA VAL A 315 -15.93 -2.97 4.70
C VAL A 315 -15.45 -1.80 3.84
N TRP A 316 -16.25 -1.37 2.87
CA TRP A 316 -15.85 -0.32 1.93
C TRP A 316 -15.86 1.08 2.55
N PHE A 317 -16.80 1.33 3.47
CA PHE A 317 -16.82 2.55 4.27
C PHE A 317 -15.57 2.64 5.17
N LEU A 318 -15.24 1.56 5.89
CA LEU A 318 -14.02 1.51 6.71
C LEU A 318 -12.74 1.57 5.86
N THR A 319 -12.75 1.00 4.66
CA THR A 319 -11.62 1.10 3.73
C THR A 319 -11.42 2.54 3.27
N GLY A 320 -12.50 3.25 2.92
CA GLY A 320 -12.46 4.68 2.58
C GLY A 320 -11.95 5.53 3.74
N ILE A 321 -12.50 5.34 4.95
CA ILE A 321 -12.02 6.02 6.15
C ILE A 321 -10.53 5.77 6.38
N TRP A 322 -10.10 4.50 6.33
CA TRP A 322 -8.71 4.11 6.57
C TRP A 322 -7.71 4.88 5.70
N HIS A 323 -8.08 5.18 4.46
CA HIS A 323 -7.21 5.90 3.54
C HIS A 323 -6.91 7.31 4.00
N GLY A 324 -7.88 8.08 4.48
CA GLY A 324 -7.60 9.46 4.90
C GLY A 324 -8.79 10.17 5.52
N ALA A 325 -8.49 11.26 6.22
CA ALA A 325 -9.48 12.10 6.89
C ALA A 325 -10.03 13.18 5.94
N ASN A 326 -10.57 12.74 4.79
CA ASN A 326 -11.18 13.61 3.77
C ASN A 326 -12.45 12.95 3.21
N TRP A 327 -13.45 13.78 2.89
CA TRP A 327 -14.69 13.36 2.25
C TRP A 327 -14.47 12.70 0.89
N THR A 328 -13.39 13.04 0.18
CA THR A 328 -13.02 12.36 -1.07
C THR A 328 -12.77 10.87 -0.88
N PHE A 329 -12.07 10.47 0.19
CA PHE A 329 -11.81 9.05 0.51
C PHE A 329 -13.06 8.28 0.96
N ILE A 330 -13.95 8.94 1.70
CA ILE A 330 -15.24 8.34 2.10
C ILE A 330 -16.10 8.10 0.85
N THR A 331 -16.24 9.12 0.00
CA THR A 331 -16.99 9.02 -1.27
C THR A 331 -16.38 7.98 -2.20
N TRP A 332 -15.05 7.89 -2.25
CA TRP A 332 -14.32 6.85 -2.97
C TRP A 332 -14.64 5.43 -2.46
N GLY A 333 -14.70 5.24 -1.14
CA GLY A 333 -15.10 3.96 -0.54
C GLY A 333 -16.55 3.59 -0.90
N LEU A 334 -17.47 4.57 -0.80
CA LEU A 334 -18.88 4.39 -1.17
C LEU A 334 -19.07 4.12 -2.66
N TYR A 335 -18.27 4.75 -3.52
CA TYR A 335 -18.23 4.51 -4.96
C TYR A 335 -17.95 3.03 -5.25
N TYR A 336 -16.90 2.44 -4.66
CA TYR A 336 -16.60 1.02 -4.83
C TYR A 336 -17.61 0.09 -4.17
N PHE A 337 -18.19 0.47 -3.03
CA PHE A 337 -19.31 -0.25 -2.43
C PHE A 337 -20.46 -0.41 -3.42
N ILE A 338 -20.86 0.65 -4.11
CA ILE A 338 -21.96 0.62 -5.09
C ILE A 338 -21.59 -0.30 -6.25
N LEU A 339 -20.41 -0.13 -6.86
CA LEU A 339 -19.97 -0.94 -7.99
C LEU A 339 -19.92 -2.44 -7.65
N LEU A 340 -19.32 -2.79 -6.51
CA LEU A 340 -19.19 -4.19 -6.08
C LEU A 340 -20.52 -4.80 -5.68
N THR A 341 -21.43 -4.01 -5.11
CA THR A 341 -22.79 -4.45 -4.81
C THR A 341 -23.54 -4.78 -6.10
N ILE A 342 -23.45 -3.90 -7.11
CA ILE A 342 -24.03 -4.13 -8.44
C ILE A 342 -23.42 -5.39 -9.07
N GLU A 343 -22.09 -5.48 -9.17
CA GLU A 343 -21.42 -6.64 -9.78
C GLU A 343 -21.85 -7.97 -9.13
N LYS A 344 -21.98 -7.97 -7.80
CA LYS A 344 -22.35 -9.16 -7.03
C LYS A 344 -23.83 -9.53 -7.18
N LEU A 345 -24.74 -8.54 -7.14
CA LEU A 345 -26.18 -8.79 -7.30
C LEU A 345 -26.52 -9.26 -8.72
N PHE A 346 -25.81 -8.76 -9.74
CA PHE A 346 -26.03 -9.14 -11.13
C PHE A 346 -25.18 -10.32 -11.60
N SER A 347 -24.30 -10.86 -10.75
CA SER A 347 -23.37 -11.95 -11.11
C SER A 347 -22.54 -11.61 -12.36
N PHE A 348 -22.03 -10.38 -12.41
CA PHE A 348 -21.35 -9.77 -13.55
C PHE A 348 -20.17 -10.63 -14.08
N GLU A 349 -19.41 -11.23 -13.17
CA GLU A 349 -18.29 -12.12 -13.52
C GLU A 349 -18.75 -13.33 -14.35
N HIS A 350 -19.90 -13.93 -14.01
CA HIS A 350 -20.40 -15.16 -14.62
C HIS A 350 -21.23 -14.96 -15.89
N LYS A 351 -22.05 -13.91 -15.97
CA LYS A 351 -23.03 -13.75 -17.07
C LYS A 351 -22.46 -13.23 -18.39
N LEU A 352 -21.37 -12.46 -18.34
CA LEU A 352 -20.83 -11.74 -19.51
C LEU A 352 -19.51 -12.34 -20.01
N LYS A 353 -19.45 -13.66 -20.26
CA LYS A 353 -18.19 -14.36 -20.63
C LYS A 353 -17.62 -13.95 -22.00
N LYS A 354 -18.47 -13.58 -22.96
CA LYS A 354 -18.07 -13.24 -24.35
C LYS A 354 -17.61 -11.79 -24.55
N ALA A 355 -17.86 -10.88 -23.59
CA ALA A 355 -17.60 -9.44 -23.71
C ALA A 355 -16.30 -9.02 -22.99
N SER A 356 -15.18 -9.73 -23.25
CA SER A 356 -13.94 -9.57 -22.47
C SER A 356 -13.35 -8.17 -22.56
N VAL A 357 -13.38 -7.52 -23.73
CA VAL A 357 -12.83 -6.16 -23.92
C VAL A 357 -13.73 -5.12 -23.25
N PHE A 358 -15.05 -5.23 -23.41
CA PHE A 358 -16.00 -4.33 -22.76
C PHE A 358 -15.90 -4.38 -21.23
N LYS A 359 -15.78 -5.58 -20.67
CA LYS A 359 -15.54 -5.78 -19.22
C LYS A 359 -14.29 -5.10 -18.72
N TRP A 360 -13.19 -5.26 -19.46
CA TRP A 360 -11.94 -4.61 -19.15
C TRP A 360 -12.07 -3.09 -19.25
N LEU A 361 -12.65 -2.57 -20.33
CA LEU A 361 -12.85 -1.12 -20.51
C LEU A 361 -13.71 -0.52 -19.41
N TYR A 362 -14.82 -1.17 -19.06
CA TYR A 362 -15.68 -0.79 -17.93
C TYR A 362 -14.87 -0.72 -16.62
N THR A 363 -14.11 -1.78 -16.33
CA THR A 363 -13.32 -1.87 -15.09
C THR A 363 -12.23 -0.80 -15.06
N PHE A 364 -11.53 -0.62 -16.17
CA PHE A 364 -10.45 0.35 -16.29
C PHE A 364 -10.95 1.79 -16.15
N LEU A 365 -12.06 2.15 -16.79
CA LEU A 365 -12.71 3.46 -16.63
C LEU A 365 -13.22 3.66 -15.20
N ALA A 366 -13.85 2.66 -14.60
CA ALA A 366 -14.30 2.74 -13.21
C ALA A 366 -13.13 2.98 -12.25
N VAL A 367 -11.99 2.33 -12.50
CA VAL A 367 -10.75 2.54 -11.73
C VAL A 367 -10.20 3.95 -11.95
N ILE A 368 -10.17 4.47 -13.18
CA ILE A 368 -9.72 5.85 -13.45
C ILE A 368 -10.59 6.87 -12.70
N PHE A 369 -11.92 6.75 -12.75
CA PHE A 369 -12.81 7.67 -12.03
C PHE A 369 -12.66 7.56 -10.51
N GLY A 370 -12.48 6.34 -10.00
CA GLY A 370 -12.07 6.12 -8.61
C GLY A 370 -10.78 6.87 -8.28
N TRP A 371 -9.77 6.81 -9.15
CA TRP A 371 -8.52 7.53 -8.93
C TRP A 371 -8.62 9.05 -9.01
N VAL A 372 -9.51 9.61 -9.83
CA VAL A 372 -9.79 11.05 -9.82
C VAL A 372 -10.36 11.48 -8.47
N LEU A 373 -11.33 10.74 -7.92
CA LEU A 373 -11.85 10.98 -6.56
C LEU A 373 -10.73 10.89 -5.52
N PHE A 374 -9.88 9.87 -5.62
CA PHE A 374 -8.79 9.60 -4.67
C PHE A 374 -7.69 10.67 -4.70
N ARG A 375 -7.40 11.29 -5.86
CA ARG A 375 -6.36 12.31 -6.01
C ARG A 375 -6.80 13.72 -5.65
N SER A 376 -8.08 14.01 -5.81
CA SER A 376 -8.62 15.37 -5.69
C SER A 376 -8.57 15.87 -4.25
N ASN A 377 -8.37 17.18 -4.08
CA ASN A 377 -8.28 17.81 -2.76
C ASN A 377 -9.63 17.80 -2.02
N ASP A 378 -10.73 17.89 -2.75
CA ASP A 378 -12.10 17.93 -2.25
C ASP A 378 -13.07 17.41 -3.31
N ILE A 379 -14.35 17.28 -2.94
CA ILE A 379 -15.40 16.74 -3.82
C ILE A 379 -15.67 17.67 -5.01
N ASP A 380 -15.64 18.99 -4.80
CA ASP A 380 -15.95 19.96 -5.86
C ASP A 380 -14.85 19.94 -6.93
N SER A 381 -13.58 19.92 -6.50
CA SER A 381 -12.42 19.72 -7.37
C SER A 381 -12.53 18.43 -8.19
N ALA A 382 -12.96 17.32 -7.58
CA ALA A 382 -13.15 16.05 -8.28
C ALA A 382 -14.26 16.14 -9.35
N ILE A 383 -15.39 16.78 -9.02
CA ILE A 383 -16.50 16.99 -9.96
C ILE A 383 -16.06 17.87 -11.13
N ILE A 384 -15.36 18.98 -10.86
CA ILE A 384 -14.84 19.88 -11.89
C ILE A 384 -13.87 19.13 -12.81
N TYR A 385 -12.97 18.32 -12.25
CA TYR A 385 -12.01 17.53 -13.03
C TYR A 385 -12.74 16.54 -13.96
N ILE A 386 -13.72 15.79 -13.44
CA ILE A 386 -14.52 14.85 -14.24
C ILE A 386 -15.27 15.60 -15.34
N LYS A 387 -15.85 16.77 -15.05
CA LYS A 387 -16.49 17.61 -16.09
C LYS A 387 -15.50 18.00 -17.20
N SER A 388 -14.27 18.38 -16.84
CA SER A 388 -13.22 18.72 -17.82
C SER A 388 -12.82 17.54 -18.69
N MET A 389 -12.82 16.31 -18.17
CA MET A 389 -12.58 15.09 -18.97
C MET A 389 -13.61 14.86 -20.07
N PHE A 390 -14.82 15.41 -19.93
CA PHE A 390 -15.90 15.30 -20.91
C PHE A 390 -16.21 16.61 -21.65
N GLY A 391 -15.42 17.67 -21.43
CA GLY A 391 -15.62 18.97 -22.08
C GLY A 391 -16.78 19.79 -21.51
N LEU A 392 -17.31 19.43 -20.34
CA LEU A 392 -18.51 20.03 -19.77
C LEU A 392 -18.26 21.40 -19.11
N ASN A 393 -17.01 21.88 -19.07
CA ASN A 393 -16.65 23.23 -18.60
C ASN A 393 -16.26 24.16 -19.78
N ASN A 394 -16.76 23.91 -20.99
CA ASN A 394 -16.35 24.60 -22.23
C ASN A 394 -14.84 24.46 -22.51
N ASN A 395 -14.31 23.27 -22.26
CA ASN A 395 -12.88 22.98 -22.40
C ASN A 395 -12.48 22.84 -23.87
N ALA A 396 -11.28 23.33 -24.21
CA ALA A 396 -10.66 23.01 -25.49
C ALA A 396 -10.35 21.50 -25.59
N LEU A 397 -10.37 20.94 -26.80
CA LEU A 397 -9.98 19.53 -27.01
C LEU A 397 -8.53 19.27 -26.62
N THR A 398 -7.64 20.18 -27.01
CA THR A 398 -6.20 20.10 -26.77
C THR A 398 -5.67 21.47 -26.39
N ASP A 399 -4.46 21.51 -25.85
CA ASP A 399 -3.69 22.73 -25.69
C ASP A 399 -2.27 22.53 -26.28
N LYS A 400 -1.57 23.64 -26.53
CA LYS A 400 -0.19 23.61 -27.07
C LYS A 400 0.80 22.87 -26.16
N PHE A 401 0.43 22.66 -24.90
CA PHE A 401 1.27 22.07 -23.89
C PHE A 401 1.23 20.53 -23.94
N ILE A 402 0.13 19.92 -24.38
CA ILE A 402 0.03 18.46 -24.56
C ILE A 402 1.01 17.94 -25.59
N LEU A 403 1.15 18.60 -26.74
CA LEU A 403 1.97 18.08 -27.85
C LEU A 403 3.43 17.91 -27.42
N SER A 404 4.02 18.93 -26.78
CA SER A 404 5.40 18.87 -26.27
C SER A 404 5.57 17.86 -25.12
N THR A 405 4.54 17.70 -24.30
CA THR A 405 4.56 16.77 -23.15
C THR A 405 4.41 15.33 -23.56
N PHE A 406 3.54 15.06 -24.54
CA PHE A 406 3.25 13.73 -25.04
C PHE A 406 4.44 13.17 -25.82
N GLU A 407 5.08 13.97 -26.67
CA GLU A 407 6.28 13.55 -27.42
C GLU A 407 7.42 13.08 -26.50
N GLY A 408 7.68 13.81 -25.41
CA GLY A 408 8.73 13.44 -24.45
C GLY A 408 8.37 12.29 -23.49
N SER A 409 7.08 11.97 -23.34
CA SER A 409 6.61 10.98 -22.35
C SER A 409 6.03 9.69 -22.95
N THR A 410 5.82 9.63 -24.27
CA THR A 410 5.20 8.48 -24.96
C THR A 410 5.89 7.16 -24.66
N ILE A 411 7.24 7.14 -24.64
CA ILE A 411 8.00 5.93 -24.33
C ILE A 411 7.72 5.41 -22.91
N PHE A 412 7.51 6.31 -21.95
CA PHE A 412 7.17 5.95 -20.58
C PHE A 412 5.75 5.38 -20.49
N PHE A 413 4.78 5.94 -21.23
CA PHE A 413 3.43 5.38 -21.29
C PHE A 413 3.40 3.97 -21.89
N ILE A 414 4.17 3.73 -22.98
CA ILE A 414 4.28 2.40 -23.59
C ILE A 414 4.92 1.42 -22.60
N ALA A 415 6.04 1.80 -21.99
CA ALA A 415 6.71 0.96 -20.99
C ALA A 415 5.79 0.67 -19.80
N ALA A 416 5.08 1.68 -19.29
CA ALA A 416 4.13 1.56 -18.19
C ALA A 416 2.93 0.67 -18.54
N ALA A 417 2.40 0.77 -19.75
CA ALA A 417 1.34 -0.13 -20.20
C ALA A 417 1.84 -1.57 -20.22
N ILE A 418 2.99 -1.84 -20.83
CA ILE A 418 3.57 -3.19 -20.94
C ILE A 418 3.87 -3.77 -19.55
N PHE A 419 4.56 -3.03 -18.68
CA PHE A 419 4.96 -3.51 -17.35
C PHE A 419 3.80 -3.62 -16.36
N SER A 420 2.63 -3.05 -16.68
CA SER A 420 1.40 -3.24 -15.90
C SER A 420 0.68 -4.54 -16.23
N THR A 421 1.20 -5.31 -17.20
CA THR A 421 0.70 -6.62 -17.61
C THR A 421 1.71 -7.72 -17.25
N PRO A 422 1.29 -9.00 -17.21
CA PRO A 422 2.20 -10.12 -16.96
C PRO A 422 3.16 -10.43 -18.12
N ALA A 423 3.36 -9.52 -19.08
CA ALA A 423 4.23 -9.74 -20.25
C ALA A 423 5.63 -10.24 -19.87
N LEU A 424 6.26 -9.62 -18.85
CA LEU A 424 7.58 -10.06 -18.37
C LEU A 424 7.56 -11.45 -17.73
N VAL A 425 6.47 -11.81 -17.04
CA VAL A 425 6.31 -13.16 -16.46
C VAL A 425 6.12 -14.20 -17.56
N HIS A 426 5.37 -13.88 -18.61
CA HIS A 426 5.22 -14.77 -19.77
C HIS A 426 6.55 -14.97 -20.48
N LEU A 427 7.32 -13.90 -20.67
CA LEU A 427 8.67 -13.98 -21.24
C LEU A 427 9.58 -14.87 -20.39
N GLN A 428 9.60 -14.68 -19.07
CA GLN A 428 10.36 -15.53 -18.14
C GLN A 428 9.92 -16.99 -18.21
N ASN A 429 8.62 -17.27 -18.28
CA ASN A 429 8.12 -18.64 -18.41
C ASN A 429 8.52 -19.30 -19.73
N LEU A 430 8.57 -18.54 -20.82
CA LEU A 430 9.07 -19.03 -22.11
C LEU A 430 10.57 -19.35 -22.04
N ILE A 431 11.37 -18.47 -21.43
CA ILE A 431 12.81 -18.67 -21.21
C ILE A 431 13.04 -19.96 -20.41
N LYS A 432 12.30 -20.16 -19.32
CA LYS A 432 12.35 -21.39 -18.50
C LYS A 432 11.93 -22.62 -19.29
N LYS A 433 10.83 -22.53 -20.04
CA LYS A 433 10.34 -23.64 -20.89
C LYS A 433 11.40 -24.09 -21.89
N HIS A 434 12.19 -23.16 -22.43
CA HIS A 434 13.29 -23.44 -23.34
C HIS A 434 14.65 -23.70 -22.65
N LYS A 435 14.69 -23.81 -21.32
CA LYS A 435 15.91 -24.00 -20.51
C LYS A 435 17.01 -22.98 -20.82
N LEU A 436 16.62 -21.77 -21.20
CA LEU A 436 17.53 -20.67 -21.51
C LEU A 436 17.97 -19.93 -20.25
N GLU A 437 17.49 -20.31 -19.06
CA GLU A 437 17.85 -19.65 -17.80
C GLU A 437 19.30 -19.89 -17.38
N ASP A 438 19.85 -21.06 -17.73
CA ASP A 438 21.28 -21.39 -17.55
C ASP A 438 22.16 -20.87 -18.71
N ASN A 439 21.56 -20.21 -19.71
CA ASN A 439 22.30 -19.64 -20.82
C ASN A 439 23.07 -18.40 -20.33
N PHE A 440 24.40 -18.46 -20.39
CA PHE A 440 25.31 -17.38 -20.03
C PHE A 440 24.92 -16.01 -20.62
N VAL A 441 24.48 -16.00 -21.89
CA VAL A 441 24.06 -14.76 -22.57
C VAL A 441 22.83 -14.16 -21.91
N TYR A 442 21.83 -14.99 -21.60
CA TYR A 442 20.60 -14.53 -20.93
C TYR A 442 20.89 -14.01 -19.53
N SER A 443 21.65 -14.77 -18.72
CA SER A 443 22.01 -14.35 -17.37
C SER A 443 22.80 -13.03 -17.38
N THR A 444 23.71 -12.87 -18.34
CA THR A 444 24.49 -11.63 -18.53
C THR A 444 23.57 -10.45 -18.88
N ILE A 445 22.67 -10.61 -19.86
CA ILE A 445 21.71 -9.56 -20.25
C ILE A 445 20.80 -9.19 -19.07
N TYR A 446 20.29 -10.18 -18.33
CA TYR A 446 19.44 -9.95 -17.17
C TYR A 446 20.14 -9.15 -16.08
N ILE A 447 21.39 -9.51 -15.76
CA ILE A 447 22.21 -8.79 -14.77
C ILE A 447 22.53 -7.39 -15.27
N LEU A 448 22.94 -7.22 -16.53
CA LEU A 448 23.21 -5.90 -17.11
C LEU A 448 21.97 -5.01 -17.08
N ALA A 449 20.78 -5.56 -17.34
CA ALA A 449 19.52 -4.82 -17.24
C ALA A 449 19.24 -4.38 -15.80
N LEU A 450 19.40 -5.26 -14.80
CA LEU A 450 19.22 -4.90 -13.38
C LEU A 450 20.23 -3.83 -12.94
N VAL A 451 21.49 -4.00 -13.30
CA VAL A 451 22.56 -3.04 -13.01
C VAL A 451 22.25 -1.69 -13.65
N SER A 452 21.78 -1.68 -14.91
CA SER A 452 21.36 -0.45 -15.59
C SER A 452 20.18 0.22 -14.88
N ILE A 453 19.14 -0.53 -14.51
CA ILE A 453 18.00 -0.01 -13.75
C ILE A 453 18.47 0.61 -12.44
N TYR A 454 19.37 -0.06 -11.72
CA TYR A 454 19.91 0.43 -10.46
C TYR A 454 20.69 1.73 -10.65
N PHE A 455 21.67 1.77 -11.56
CA PHE A 455 22.49 2.97 -11.77
C PHE A 455 21.71 4.16 -12.33
N ILE A 456 20.77 3.93 -13.26
CA ILE A 456 19.90 5.00 -13.75
C ILE A 456 19.02 5.52 -12.61
N SER A 457 18.46 4.62 -11.79
CA SER A 457 17.67 5.03 -10.62
C SER A 457 18.51 5.82 -9.60
N LEU A 458 19.74 5.40 -9.33
CA LEU A 458 20.67 6.14 -8.48
C LEU A 458 20.97 7.53 -9.04
N PHE A 459 21.19 7.65 -10.35
CA PHE A 459 21.43 8.94 -11.00
C PHE A 459 20.27 9.91 -10.76
N TYR A 460 19.01 9.46 -10.92
CA TYR A 460 17.82 10.26 -10.62
C TYR A 460 17.70 10.59 -9.11
N ILE A 461 18.05 9.67 -8.21
CA ILE A 461 18.02 9.95 -6.77
C ILE A 461 19.06 11.01 -6.39
N VAL A 462 20.31 10.87 -6.88
CA VAL A 462 21.42 11.77 -6.56
C VAL A 462 21.23 13.16 -7.16
N LYS A 463 20.66 13.26 -8.37
CA LYS A 463 20.35 14.55 -9.00
C LYS A 463 19.27 15.33 -8.23
N GLY A 464 18.67 14.75 -7.19
CA GLY A 464 17.62 15.38 -6.39
C GLY A 464 16.33 15.60 -7.18
N THR A 465 16.09 14.79 -8.21
CA THR A 465 14.88 14.92 -9.04
C THR A 465 13.61 14.67 -8.21
N TYR A 466 12.50 15.27 -8.67
CA TYR A 466 11.15 15.14 -8.10
C TYR A 466 10.84 13.70 -7.64
N ASN A 467 10.78 13.48 -6.31
CA ASN A 467 10.60 12.16 -5.69
C ASN A 467 9.46 12.17 -4.65
N PRO A 468 8.23 12.57 -5.04
CA PRO A 468 7.11 12.56 -4.11
C PRO A 468 6.80 11.12 -3.71
N PHE A 469 6.42 10.88 -2.46
CA PHE A 469 5.91 9.57 -2.04
C PHE A 469 4.42 9.67 -1.75
N ILE A 470 3.61 9.00 -2.56
CA ILE A 470 2.15 9.20 -2.58
C ILE A 470 1.49 8.93 -1.23
N TYR A 471 2.06 8.04 -0.42
CA TYR A 471 1.51 7.68 0.89
C TYR A 471 1.59 8.82 1.92
N PHE A 472 2.43 9.82 1.71
CA PHE A 472 2.47 11.01 2.58
C PHE A 472 1.27 11.95 2.37
N ASN A 473 0.48 11.73 1.32
CA ASN A 473 -0.70 12.54 1.01
C ASN A 473 -2.00 11.92 1.56
N PHE A 474 -1.95 10.84 2.35
CA PHE A 474 -3.10 10.04 2.78
C PHE A 474 -3.28 9.95 4.30
#